data_AF-A0A0H4JGE9-F1
#
_entry.id   AF-A0A0H4JGE9-F1
#
_cell.length_a   1.000
_cell.length_b   1.000
_cell.length_c   1.000
_cell.angle_alpha   90.00
_cell.angle_beta   90.00
_cell.angle_gamma   90.00
#
_symmetry.space_group_name_H-M   'P 1'
#
loop_
_entity.id
_entity.type
_entity.pdbx_description
1 polymer ?
#
loop_
_entity_poly.entity_id
_entity_poly.type
_entity_poly.pdbx_seq_one_letter_code
_entity_poly.pdbx_strand_id
1 'polypeptide(L)'
;SGSLIHVIWEEVGPDAARKFLGHTQWLVNYWLLQQGFSIGIGDTIADAATMETINETISKAKAEVNQLIQLAHQKALEAEPGRTMMESFENRVNQVLNKARDDAGS
;
A
#
# COMPACT_ATOMS: atom_id res chain seq x y z
N SER A 1 8.30 -21.14 4.21
CA SER A 1 8.61 -22.58 4.09
C SER A 1 7.30 -23.34 4.19
N GLY A 2 6.94 -24.16 3.21
CA GLY A 2 5.60 -24.77 3.10
C GLY A 2 4.72 -24.27 1.96
N SER A 3 5.31 -23.68 0.91
CA SER A 3 4.56 -23.46 -0.34
C SER A 3 4.22 -24.80 -1.00
N LEU A 4 3.15 -24.84 -1.80
CA LEU A 4 2.71 -26.08 -2.46
C LEU A 4 3.85 -26.77 -3.26
N ILE A 5 4.64 -25.99 -4.00
CA ILE A 5 5.79 -26.49 -4.75
C ILE A 5 6.84 -27.11 -3.82
N HIS A 6 7.10 -26.46 -2.68
CA HIS A 6 8.06 -26.94 -1.68
C HIS A 6 7.60 -28.28 -1.08
N VAL A 7 6.32 -28.45 -0.78
CA VAL A 7 5.78 -29.73 -0.26
C VAL A 7 5.91 -30.84 -1.31
N ILE A 8 5.53 -30.58 -2.56
CA ILE A 8 5.62 -31.59 -3.63
C ILE A 8 7.08 -31.99 -3.87
N TRP A 9 8.01 -31.04 -3.78
CA TRP A 9 9.43 -31.31 -3.93
C TRP A 9 9.96 -32.23 -2.81
N GLU A 10 9.64 -31.93 -1.56
CA GLU A 10 10.12 -32.68 -0.40
C GLU A 10 9.45 -34.06 -0.25
N GLU A 11 8.14 -34.16 -0.51
CA GLU A 11 7.37 -35.39 -0.26
C GLU A 11 7.30 -36.33 -1.47
N VAL A 12 7.30 -35.78 -2.69
CA VAL A 12 7.06 -36.55 -3.93
C VAL A 12 8.26 -36.50 -4.87
N GLY A 13 9.22 -35.61 -4.59
CA GLY A 13 10.48 -35.52 -5.30
C GLY A 13 10.47 -34.56 -6.49
N PRO A 14 11.65 -34.32 -7.08
CA PRO A 14 11.89 -33.25 -8.03
C PRO A 14 11.18 -33.44 -9.38
N ASP A 15 11.03 -34.68 -9.87
CA ASP A 15 10.34 -34.94 -11.14
C ASP A 15 8.83 -34.68 -11.04
N ALA A 16 8.22 -35.00 -9.89
CA ALA A 16 6.82 -34.70 -9.63
C ALA A 16 6.57 -33.18 -9.56
N ALA A 17 7.44 -32.44 -8.87
CA ALA A 17 7.39 -30.98 -8.82
C ALA A 17 7.53 -30.35 -10.23
N ARG A 18 8.46 -30.86 -11.06
CA ARG A 18 8.63 -30.42 -12.45
C ARG A 18 7.36 -30.64 -13.28
N LYS A 19 6.79 -31.85 -13.23
CA LYS A 19 5.55 -32.18 -13.94
C LYS A 19 4.38 -31.31 -13.47
N PHE A 20 4.26 -31.10 -12.17
CA PHE A 20 3.22 -30.27 -11.57
C PHE A 20 3.26 -28.84 -12.11
N LEU A 21 4.45 -28.22 -12.14
CA LEU A 21 4.62 -26.88 -12.70
C LEU A 21 4.23 -26.81 -14.19
N GLY A 22 4.72 -27.75 -15.00
CA GLY A 22 4.43 -27.77 -16.43
C GLY A 22 2.94 -27.98 -16.73
N HIS A 23 2.28 -28.93 -16.06
CA HIS A 23 0.86 -29.20 -16.27
C HIS A 23 -0.03 -28.06 -15.77
N THR A 24 0.32 -27.45 -14.63
CA THR A 24 -0.44 -26.30 -14.10
C THR A 24 -0.33 -25.11 -15.04
N GLN A 25 0.87 -24.80 -15.53
CA GLN A 25 1.07 -23.73 -16.51
C GLN A 25 0.28 -23.99 -17.79
N TRP A 26 0.33 -25.20 -18.33
CA TRP A 26 -0.42 -25.54 -19.55
C TRP A 26 -1.92 -25.36 -19.36
N LEU A 27 -2.47 -25.89 -18.26
CA LEU A 27 -3.89 -25.79 -17.94
C LEU A 27 -4.33 -24.33 -17.75
N VAL A 28 -3.61 -23.57 -16.92
CA VAL A 28 -3.95 -22.17 -16.61
C VAL A 28 -3.80 -21.30 -17.84
N ASN A 29 -2.75 -21.48 -18.64
CA ASN A 29 -2.56 -20.70 -19.87
C ASN A 29 -3.65 -21.00 -20.90
N TYR A 30 -4.03 -22.27 -21.07
CA TYR A 30 -5.11 -22.65 -21.99
C TYR A 30 -6.45 -22.06 -21.56
N TRP A 31 -6.75 -22.09 -20.26
CA TRP A 31 -7.93 -21.46 -19.71
C TRP A 31 -7.91 -19.93 -19.87
N LEU A 32 -6.78 -19.29 -19.55
CA LEU A 32 -6.61 -17.84 -19.64
C LEU A 32 -6.73 -17.33 -21.08
N LEU A 33 -6.29 -18.11 -22.07
CA LEU A 33 -6.47 -17.80 -23.49
C LEU A 33 -7.96 -17.70 -23.88
N GLN A 34 -8.80 -18.54 -23.29
CA GLN A 34 -10.25 -18.57 -23.58
C GLN A 34 -11.02 -17.52 -22.80
N GLN A 35 -10.67 -17.29 -21.53
CA GLN A 35 -11.32 -16.27 -20.71
C GLN A 35 -10.92 -14.87 -21.14
N GLY A 36 -9.65 -14.69 -21.49
CA GLY A 36 -9.03 -13.38 -21.62
C GLY A 36 -8.81 -12.72 -20.25
N PHE A 37 -7.83 -11.83 -20.19
CA PHE A 37 -7.61 -10.94 -19.06
C PHE A 37 -7.09 -9.62 -19.60
N SER A 38 -7.61 -8.52 -19.08
CA SER A 38 -7.21 -7.18 -19.49
C SER A 38 -7.28 -6.25 -18.29
N ILE A 39 -6.57 -5.13 -18.40
CA ILE A 39 -6.62 -4.01 -17.46
C ILE A 39 -6.84 -2.73 -18.26
N GLY A 40 -7.71 -1.87 -17.77
CA GLY A 40 -8.05 -0.59 -18.38
C GLY A 40 -8.08 0.53 -17.36
N ILE A 41 -8.35 1.75 -17.83
CA ILE A 41 -8.45 2.92 -16.97
C ILE A 41 -9.57 2.79 -15.94
N GLY A 42 -10.63 2.04 -16.26
CA GLY A 42 -11.75 1.76 -15.35
C GLY A 42 -11.32 1.04 -14.07
N ASP A 43 -10.30 0.18 -14.14
CA ASP A 43 -9.79 -0.55 -12.97
C ASP A 43 -9.07 0.37 -11.96
N THR A 44 -8.74 1.60 -12.37
CA THR A 44 -8.10 2.61 -11.52
C THR A 44 -9.06 3.68 -10.99
N ILE A 45 -10.33 3.66 -11.43
CA ILE A 45 -11.33 4.64 -11.02
C ILE A 45 -12.06 4.08 -9.81
N ALA A 46 -11.79 4.64 -8.63
CA ALA A 46 -12.56 4.37 -7.42
C ALA A 46 -13.98 4.97 -7.54
N ASP A 47 -14.94 4.39 -6.80
CA ASP A 47 -16.30 4.92 -6.76
C ASP A 47 -16.35 6.32 -6.10
N ALA A 48 -17.44 7.03 -6.35
CA ALA A 48 -17.60 8.41 -5.90
C ALA A 48 -17.53 8.55 -4.36
N ALA A 49 -18.07 7.59 -3.61
CA ALA A 49 -18.06 7.62 -2.14
C ALA A 49 -16.65 7.35 -1.59
N THR A 50 -15.90 6.44 -2.21
CA THR A 50 -14.48 6.21 -1.91
C THR A 50 -13.65 7.46 -2.22
N MET A 51 -13.87 8.10 -3.37
CA MET A 51 -13.19 9.35 -3.74
C MET A 51 -13.52 10.52 -2.80
N GLU A 52 -14.76 10.63 -2.31
CA GLU A 52 -15.14 11.61 -1.30
C GLU A 52 -14.38 11.36 0.01
N THR A 53 -14.34 10.12 0.47
CA THR A 53 -13.59 9.70 1.67
C THR A 53 -12.10 10.03 1.55
N ILE A 54 -11.48 9.73 0.40
CA ILE A 54 -10.09 10.08 0.10
C ILE A 54 -9.88 11.60 0.20
N ASN A 55 -10.76 12.40 -0.42
CA ASN A 55 -10.66 13.85 -0.40
C ASN A 55 -10.84 14.43 1.01
N GLU A 56 -11.73 13.85 1.82
CA GLU A 56 -11.90 14.22 3.22
C GLU A 56 -10.64 13.92 4.03
N THR A 57 -10.06 12.73 3.89
CA THR A 57 -8.82 12.34 4.58
C THR A 57 -7.67 13.29 4.23
N ILE A 58 -7.50 13.60 2.94
CA ILE A 58 -6.50 14.58 2.49
C ILE A 58 -6.78 15.97 3.05
N SER A 59 -8.04 16.39 3.10
CA SER A 59 -8.43 17.71 3.61
C SER A 59 -8.18 17.84 5.11
N LYS A 60 -8.50 16.80 5.88
CA LYS A 60 -8.20 16.72 7.32
C LYS A 60 -6.70 16.80 7.56
N ALA A 61 -5.89 16.04 6.84
CA ALA A 61 -4.44 16.08 6.93
C ALA A 61 -3.84 17.46 6.61
N LYS A 62 -4.35 18.14 5.57
CA LYS A 62 -3.95 19.53 5.25
C LYS A 62 -4.31 20.49 6.38
N ALA A 63 -5.47 20.33 7.01
CA ALA A 63 -5.88 21.15 8.14
C ALA A 63 -4.97 20.92 9.36
N GLU A 64 -4.61 19.67 9.66
CA GLU A 64 -3.66 19.33 10.73
C GLU A 64 -2.26 19.92 10.49
N VAL A 65 -1.74 19.82 9.26
CA VAL A 65 -0.46 20.44 8.90
C VAL A 65 -0.51 21.97 9.06
N ASN A 66 -1.61 22.61 8.68
CA ASN A 66 -1.78 24.06 8.90
C ASN A 66 -1.77 24.43 10.39
N GLN A 67 -2.38 23.61 11.25
CA GLN A 67 -2.30 23.80 12.70
C GLN A 67 -0.86 23.67 13.22
N LEU A 68 -0.11 22.66 12.73
CA LEU A 68 1.31 22.50 13.06
C LEU A 68 2.14 23.71 12.64
N ILE A 69 1.88 24.28 11.46
CA ILE A 69 2.55 25.50 10.97
C ILE A 69 2.24 26.69 11.90
N GLN A 70 0.98 26.86 12.30
CA GLN A 70 0.60 27.93 13.23
C GLN A 70 1.28 27.79 14.59
N LEU A 71 1.34 26.58 15.16
CA LEU A 71 2.04 26.29 16.41
C LEU A 71 3.54 26.57 16.31
N ALA A 72 4.16 26.23 15.18
CA ALA A 72 5.56 26.52 14.92
C ALA A 72 5.82 28.04 14.86
N HIS A 73 4.96 28.81 14.16
CA HIS A 73 5.07 30.27 14.10
C HIS A 73 4.87 30.95 15.46
N GLN A 74 3.99 30.41 16.30
CA GLN A 74 3.76 30.89 17.67
C GLN A 74 4.87 30.45 18.65
N LYS A 75 5.88 29.70 18.20
CA LYS A 75 6.91 29.06 19.04
C LYS A 75 6.31 28.20 20.18
N ALA A 76 5.10 27.70 19.98
CA ALA A 76 4.37 26.85 20.92
C ALA A 76 4.60 25.35 20.67
N LEU A 77 5.40 25.01 19.65
CA LEU A 77 5.77 23.64 19.34
C LEU A 77 6.90 23.19 20.30
N GLU A 78 6.81 21.99 20.86
CA GLU A 78 7.87 21.42 21.69
C GLU A 78 8.81 20.56 20.85
N ALA A 79 10.12 20.70 21.09
CA ALA A 79 11.14 19.85 20.48
C ALA A 79 11.04 18.43 21.04
N GLU A 80 11.14 17.45 20.16
CA GLU A 80 11.28 16.05 20.56
C GLU A 80 12.68 15.81 21.17
N PRO A 81 12.82 14.90 22.15
CA PRO A 81 14.10 14.62 22.77
C PRO A 81 15.18 14.25 21.74
N GLY A 82 16.28 15.00 21.74
CA GLY A 82 17.41 14.77 20.83
C GLY A 82 17.22 15.31 19.40
N ARG A 83 16.18 16.12 19.14
CA ARG A 83 15.94 16.77 17.85
C ARG A 83 15.88 18.29 18.00
N THR A 84 16.23 19.00 16.93
CA THR A 84 15.95 20.43 16.83
C THR A 84 14.45 20.67 16.67
N MET A 85 14.03 21.91 16.93
CA MET A 85 12.65 22.36 16.71
C MET A 85 12.18 22.14 15.26
N MET A 86 13.05 22.40 14.28
CA MET A 86 12.73 22.25 12.86
C MET A 86 12.62 20.77 12.48
N GLU A 87 13.53 19.92 12.93
CA GLU A 87 13.47 18.47 12.68
C GLU A 87 12.23 17.84 13.34
N SER A 88 11.85 18.31 14.53
CA SER A 88 10.64 17.87 15.23
C SER A 88 9.38 18.27 14.46
N PHE A 89 9.35 19.49 13.90
CA PHE A 89 8.28 19.95 13.02
C PHE A 89 8.18 19.09 11.76
N GLU A 90 9.28 18.90 11.03
CA GLU A 90 9.31 18.07 9.82
C GLU A 90 8.88 16.64 10.10
N ASN A 91 9.28 16.06 11.23
CA ASN A 91 8.87 14.72 11.61
C ASN A 91 7.36 14.63 11.81
N ARG A 92 6.77 15.55 12.59
CA ARG A 92 5.32 15.58 12.83
C ARG A 92 4.52 15.78 11.54
N VAL A 93 4.97 16.67 10.65
CA VAL A 93 4.33 16.85 9.33
C VAL A 93 4.41 15.57 8.50
N ASN A 94 5.56 14.92 8.45
CA ASN A 94 5.72 13.65 7.73
C ASN A 94 4.83 12.55 8.31
N GLN A 95 4.68 12.46 9.63
CA GLN A 95 3.79 11.49 10.26
C GLN A 95 2.34 11.69 9.82
N VAL A 96 1.83 12.93 9.86
CA VAL A 96 0.46 13.27 9.43
C VAL A 96 0.24 12.93 7.96
N LEU A 97 1.18 13.31 7.08
CA LEU A 97 1.05 13.08 5.64
C LEU A 97 1.16 11.60 5.25
N ASN A 98 2.06 10.85 5.90
CA ASN A 98 2.17 9.40 5.67
C ASN A 98 0.91 8.67 6.15
N LYS A 99 0.39 9.04 7.33
CA LYS A 99 -0.86 8.49 7.82
C LYS A 99 -2.01 8.77 6.86
N ALA A 100 -2.13 10.00 6.37
CA ALA A 100 -3.17 10.37 5.41
C ALA A 100 -3.06 9.58 4.09
N ARG A 101 -1.84 9.31 3.61
CA ARG A 101 -1.61 8.46 2.43
C ARG A 101 -2.09 7.03 2.69
N ASP A 102 -1.70 6.46 3.83
CA ASP A 102 -2.03 5.06 4.17
C ASP A 102 -3.54 4.90 4.42
N ASP A 103 -4.18 5.86 5.10
CA ASP A 103 -5.62 5.91 5.34
C ASP A 103 -6.42 6.14 4.05
N ALA A 104 -5.88 6.88 3.07
CA ALA A 104 -6.53 7.09 1.77
C ALA A 104 -6.33 5.91 0.79
N GLY A 105 -5.31 5.08 1.02
CA GLY A 105 -5.01 3.92 0.20
C GLY A 105 -5.56 2.59 0.73
N SER A 106 -6.09 2.58 1.96
CA SER A 106 -6.70 1.41 2.62
C SER A 106 -8.21 1.37 2.42
#